data_AF-A0A8T1VPK2-F1
#
_entry.id   AF-A0A8T1VPK2-F1
#
_cell.length_a   1.000
_cell.length_b   1.000
_cell.length_c   1.000
_cell.angle_alpha   90.00
_cell.angle_beta   90.00
_cell.angle_gamma   90.00
#
_symmetry.space_group_name_H-M   'P 1'
#
loop_
_entity.id
_entity.type
_entity.pdbx_description
1 polymer ?
#
loop_
_entity_poly.entity_id
_entity_poly.type
_entity_poly.pdbx_seq_one_letter_code
_entity_poly.pdbx_strand_id
1 'polypeptide(L)'
;MASGSKVHPVPPFQPQYILAALGVLQRTFDAVQNYWGGVQVGHRGRYSVQRLLSFRDYCQRTSSTRVLLVCTGSLVPAFLTATLVECIPLQSPDEGWKANYMFWIRLYLSSLPIAFGAVYQVKEVIEPNVISTTGIVVTGVGSCTCYVALTMAIASQWRFPIPFGYVLTVAPFVFLYMAFFMLSIGPRVLAKSAILRHQIFSQMLVIAAQGVLAIAYPTFSAVFNQLSGNQQAAFIFVLPVIKFCIKQVIAKASAHLHECVALIVVFSVDVCNVLYVVVCMQTATSPLTTTLMITLDSFFVVLALRSIYYQSAVSQARRKRPASPPAARVDYLQDLMDLIRDAFRGRSMVSVPIRVLSPVPLPLSVESTRFMSELVHAKQRHGNHADFSMHLTKCSPTSARLESVRTTTWTSNRQLILRELEPALSSVIPTTVSKTVVSTAYQNRIAPAEDQASAIEDAQDSLQVLFHSEYVVMAEFIEFAIPLLYAVYLTVLYHLPTAVYYPHTHSLTPDQFANAQINLLMYSSVELTLFAGLNLLLKRTFGFSPLYQLAFVLETQVATLQGHLFLWISVILPMTLVHNGVDLKTPFK
;
A
#
# COMPACT_ATOMS: atom_id res chain seq x y z
N MET A 1 -28.51 84.20 21.35
CA MET A 1 -28.17 84.27 19.90
C MET A 1 -26.81 83.58 19.74
N ALA A 2 -26.59 82.51 19.00
CA ALA A 2 -27.38 81.75 18.06
C ALA A 2 -27.10 80.24 18.28
N SER A 3 -28.15 79.42 18.26
CA SER A 3 -28.09 77.97 18.39
C SER A 3 -27.70 77.36 17.03
N GLY A 4 -26.48 76.84 16.93
CA GLY A 4 -26.02 76.07 15.78
C GLY A 4 -26.37 74.59 15.94
N SER A 5 -27.39 74.14 15.20
CA SER A 5 -27.79 72.73 15.08
C SER A 5 -26.61 71.89 14.54
N LYS A 6 -26.00 71.07 15.40
CA LYS A 6 -25.05 70.03 14.98
C LYS A 6 -25.83 68.81 14.48
N VAL A 7 -25.80 68.60 13.17
CA VAL A 7 -26.26 67.37 12.52
C VAL A 7 -25.28 66.25 12.89
N HIS A 8 -25.77 65.19 13.55
CA HIS A 8 -25.00 63.98 13.78
C HIS A 8 -24.88 63.18 12.46
N PRO A 9 -23.68 62.73 12.05
CA PRO A 9 -23.55 61.81 10.93
C PRO A 9 -24.09 60.44 11.32
N VAL A 10 -25.01 59.91 10.51
CA VAL A 10 -25.47 58.52 10.56
C VAL A 10 -24.24 57.62 10.30
N PRO A 11 -23.92 56.64 11.16
CA PRO A 11 -22.83 55.72 10.89
C PRO A 11 -23.15 54.90 9.63
N PRO A 12 -22.16 54.62 8.76
CA PRO A 12 -22.39 53.83 7.56
C PRO A 12 -22.86 52.43 7.96
N PHE A 13 -23.99 51.99 7.39
CA PHE A 13 -24.44 50.60 7.41
C PHE A 13 -23.32 49.73 6.83
N GLN A 14 -22.48 49.14 7.70
CA GLN A 14 -21.63 48.03 7.31
C GLN A 14 -22.55 46.84 7.00
N PRO A 15 -22.38 46.16 5.86
CA PRO A 15 -23.31 45.12 5.44
C PRO A 15 -23.05 43.85 6.27
N GLN A 16 -23.76 43.74 7.39
CA GLN A 16 -23.83 42.54 8.25
C GLN A 16 -24.07 41.25 7.44
N TYR A 17 -24.76 41.37 6.30
CA TYR A 17 -24.99 40.29 5.34
C TYR A 17 -23.72 39.75 4.67
N ILE A 18 -22.74 40.60 4.35
CA ILE A 18 -21.47 40.16 3.74
C ILE A 18 -20.62 39.42 4.78
N LEU A 19 -20.59 39.91 6.03
CA LEU A 19 -19.87 39.25 7.12
C LEU A 19 -20.51 37.89 7.48
N ALA A 20 -21.84 37.81 7.46
CA ALA A 20 -22.58 36.57 7.66
C ALA A 20 -22.36 35.57 6.49
N ALA A 21 -22.36 36.04 5.25
CA ALA A 21 -22.07 35.22 4.07
C ALA A 21 -20.63 34.69 4.09
N LEU A 22 -19.65 35.52 4.45
CA LEU A 22 -18.25 35.11 4.63
C LEU A 22 -18.10 34.11 5.78
N GLY A 23 -18.81 34.31 6.90
CA GLY A 23 -18.82 33.37 8.02
C GLY A 23 -19.46 32.01 7.68
N VAL A 24 -20.53 32.00 6.88
CA VAL A 24 -21.12 30.77 6.35
C VAL A 24 -20.16 30.08 5.37
N LEU A 25 -19.57 30.83 4.44
CA LEU A 25 -18.61 30.30 3.48
C LEU A 25 -17.41 29.66 4.19
N GLN A 26 -16.85 30.34 5.20
CA GLN A 26 -15.73 29.83 5.98
C GLN A 26 -16.10 28.59 6.78
N ARG A 27 -17.27 28.55 7.42
CA ARG A 27 -17.76 27.34 8.11
C ARG A 27 -18.00 26.19 7.14
N THR A 28 -18.56 26.46 5.96
CA THR A 28 -18.73 25.42 4.93
C THR A 28 -17.39 24.94 4.40
N PHE A 29 -16.41 25.84 4.22
CA PHE A 29 -15.07 25.50 3.80
C PHE A 29 -14.35 24.66 4.86
N ASP A 30 -14.44 25.04 6.13
CA ASP A 30 -13.88 24.28 7.26
C ASP A 30 -14.57 22.92 7.41
N ALA A 31 -15.89 22.85 7.23
CA ALA A 31 -16.64 21.59 7.26
C ALA A 31 -16.24 20.67 6.10
N VAL A 32 -16.08 21.22 4.89
CA VAL A 32 -15.61 20.49 3.71
C VAL A 32 -14.16 20.04 3.89
N GLN A 33 -13.29 20.90 4.44
CA GLN A 33 -11.90 20.58 4.72
C GLN A 33 -11.78 19.49 5.79
N ASN A 34 -12.58 19.55 6.85
CA ASN A 34 -12.61 18.53 7.90
C ASN A 34 -13.18 17.21 7.39
N TYR A 35 -14.24 17.25 6.58
CA TYR A 35 -14.77 16.08 5.90
C TYR A 35 -13.75 15.47 4.95
N TRP A 36 -13.09 16.29 4.12
CA TRP A 36 -12.04 15.89 3.20
C TRP A 36 -10.85 15.26 3.95
N GLY A 37 -10.43 15.87 5.07
CA GLY A 37 -9.39 15.33 5.94
C GLY A 37 -9.75 13.98 6.56
N GLY A 38 -11.00 13.78 7.02
CA GLY A 38 -11.45 12.49 7.57
C GLY A 38 -11.63 11.38 6.52
N VAL A 39 -11.80 11.78 5.26
CA VAL A 39 -11.98 10.91 4.10
C VAL A 39 -10.63 10.49 3.50
N GLN A 40 -9.58 11.29 3.67
CA GLN A 40 -8.23 10.97 3.22
C GLN A 40 -7.66 9.76 3.96
N VAL A 41 -7.29 8.73 3.20
CA VAL A 41 -6.75 7.48 3.74
C VAL A 41 -5.45 7.72 4.52
N GLY A 42 -4.64 8.69 4.09
CA GLY A 42 -3.42 9.11 4.77
C GLY A 42 -3.63 9.67 6.19
N HIS A 43 -4.85 10.10 6.56
CA HIS A 43 -5.15 10.62 7.90
C HIS A 43 -5.85 9.60 8.80
N ARG A 44 -6.10 8.37 8.31
CA ARG A 44 -6.78 7.30 9.06
C ARG A 44 -5.86 6.47 9.96
N GLY A 45 -4.55 6.62 9.79
CA GLY A 45 -3.55 5.82 10.48
C GLY A 45 -2.49 6.68 11.16
N ARG A 46 -1.74 6.03 12.04
CA ARG A 46 -0.54 6.57 12.71
C ARG A 46 0.42 5.42 12.87
N TYR A 47 1.72 5.68 12.77
CA TYR A 47 2.73 4.66 13.09
C TYR A 47 2.61 4.21 14.56
N SER A 48 2.88 2.93 14.81
CA SER A 48 3.21 2.43 16.13
C SER A 48 4.66 2.76 16.44
N VAL A 49 4.98 2.79 17.73
CA VAL A 49 6.38 2.93 18.17
C VAL A 49 7.24 1.78 17.62
N GLN A 50 6.71 0.56 17.59
CA GLN A 50 7.40 -0.59 16.99
C GLN A 50 7.74 -0.39 15.51
N ARG A 51 6.78 0.10 14.70
CA ARG A 51 7.02 0.37 13.27
C ARG A 51 8.04 1.49 13.07
N LEU A 52 7.96 2.57 13.85
CA LEU A 52 8.93 3.65 13.85
C LEU A 52 10.36 3.14 14.11
N LEU A 53 10.55 2.33 15.15
CA LEU A 53 11.86 1.81 15.51
C LEU A 53 12.40 0.83 14.47
N SER A 54 11.54 -0.05 13.95
CA SER A 54 11.92 -0.97 12.88
C SER A 54 12.35 -0.21 11.63
N PHE A 55 11.64 0.87 11.28
CA PHE A 55 12.01 1.76 10.18
C PHE A 55 13.34 2.49 10.43
N ARG A 56 13.57 3.03 11.63
CA ARG A 56 14.86 3.63 12.03
C ARG A 56 16.00 2.63 11.88
N ASP A 57 15.82 1.42 12.41
CA ASP A 57 16.82 0.36 12.32
C ASP A 57 17.08 -0.05 10.85
N TYR A 58 16.04 -0.04 10.02
CA TYR A 58 16.17 -0.28 8.58
C TYR A 58 17.00 0.80 7.88
N CYS A 59 16.76 2.09 8.19
CA CYS A 59 17.57 3.20 7.68
C CYS A 59 19.05 3.08 8.03
N GLN A 60 19.37 2.58 9.23
CA GLN A 60 20.76 2.41 9.68
C GLN A 60 21.44 1.17 9.09
N ARG A 61 20.69 0.08 8.88
CA ARG A 61 21.24 -1.22 8.45
C ARG A 61 21.36 -1.35 6.94
N THR A 62 20.49 -0.70 6.19
CA THR A 62 20.31 -0.97 4.75
C THR A 62 21.11 0.00 3.89
N SER A 63 21.90 -0.51 2.94
CA SER A 63 22.62 0.33 1.98
C SER A 63 21.68 0.93 0.93
N SER A 64 22.03 2.09 0.38
CA SER A 64 21.25 2.75 -0.68
C SER A 64 21.08 1.88 -1.93
N THR A 65 22.06 1.01 -2.22
CA THR A 65 22.00 0.08 -3.35
C THR A 65 20.93 -0.99 -3.15
N ARG A 66 20.81 -1.56 -1.95
CA ARG A 66 19.74 -2.50 -1.62
C ARG A 66 18.38 -1.82 -1.67
N VAL A 67 18.25 -0.61 -1.13
CA VAL A 67 17.02 0.19 -1.22
C VAL A 67 16.59 0.36 -2.67
N LEU A 68 17.50 0.73 -3.58
CA LEU A 68 17.20 0.89 -4.99
C LEU A 68 16.74 -0.43 -5.64
N LEU A 69 17.45 -1.54 -5.38
CA LEU A 69 17.12 -2.86 -5.91
C LEU A 69 15.76 -3.36 -5.43
N VAL A 70 15.39 -3.09 -4.19
CA VAL A 70 14.06 -3.42 -3.66
C VAL A 70 12.99 -2.63 -4.41
N CYS A 71 13.16 -1.30 -4.51
CA CYS A 71 12.19 -0.46 -5.18
C CYS A 71 11.99 -0.87 -6.64
N THR A 72 13.07 -1.12 -7.39
CA THR A 72 12.96 -1.52 -8.80
C THR A 72 12.50 -2.96 -8.98
N GLY A 73 12.96 -3.88 -8.13
CA GLY A 73 12.67 -5.31 -8.25
C GLY A 73 11.28 -5.72 -7.77
N SER A 74 10.60 -4.91 -6.94
CA SER A 74 9.35 -5.32 -6.31
C SER A 74 8.17 -5.49 -7.27
N LEU A 75 8.14 -4.75 -8.39
CA LEU A 75 7.04 -4.83 -9.35
C LEU A 75 7.28 -5.87 -10.46
N VAL A 76 8.54 -6.27 -10.68
CA VAL A 76 8.98 -7.10 -11.80
C VAL A 76 8.36 -8.51 -11.82
N PRO A 77 8.22 -9.26 -10.70
CA PRO A 77 7.79 -10.66 -10.75
C PRO A 77 6.41 -10.86 -11.40
N ALA A 78 5.46 -9.97 -11.12
CA ALA A 78 4.12 -10.04 -11.67
C ALA A 78 4.10 -9.73 -13.18
N PHE A 79 4.81 -8.69 -13.63
CA PHE A 79 4.97 -8.39 -15.05
C PHE A 79 5.69 -9.50 -15.80
N LEU A 80 6.77 -10.03 -15.24
CA LEU A 80 7.51 -11.16 -15.83
C LEU A 80 6.61 -12.38 -16.00
N THR A 81 5.81 -12.71 -14.98
CA THR A 81 4.87 -13.83 -15.04
C THR A 81 3.82 -13.62 -16.14
N ALA A 82 3.25 -12.42 -16.24
CA ALA A 82 2.31 -12.10 -17.32
C ALA A 82 2.98 -12.23 -18.70
N THR A 83 4.18 -11.69 -18.89
CA THR A 83 4.95 -11.85 -20.14
C THR A 83 5.23 -13.31 -20.48
N LEU A 84 5.60 -14.14 -19.49
CA LEU A 84 5.81 -15.57 -19.70
C LEU A 84 4.53 -16.29 -20.13
N VAL A 85 3.37 -15.89 -19.60
CA VAL A 85 2.07 -16.42 -20.05
C VAL A 85 1.75 -15.98 -21.49
N GLU A 86 2.10 -14.75 -21.88
CA GLU A 86 1.90 -14.26 -23.26
C GLU A 86 2.73 -15.02 -24.31
N CYS A 87 3.84 -15.63 -23.91
CA CYS A 87 4.66 -16.49 -24.77
C CYS A 87 3.97 -17.81 -25.13
N ILE A 88 2.89 -18.20 -24.44
CA ILE A 88 2.13 -19.42 -24.75
C ILE A 88 1.22 -19.15 -25.98
N PRO A 89 1.43 -19.87 -27.09
CA PRO A 89 0.74 -19.58 -28.35
C PRO A 89 -0.75 -19.86 -28.26
N LEU A 90 -1.53 -19.05 -28.97
CA LEU A 90 -2.98 -19.20 -29.12
C LEU A 90 -3.36 -19.51 -30.56
N GLN A 91 -4.49 -20.19 -30.73
CA GLN A 91 -5.11 -20.46 -32.03
C GLN A 91 -6.28 -19.50 -32.26
N SER A 92 -6.84 -19.51 -33.47
CA SER A 92 -8.02 -18.70 -33.76
C SER A 92 -9.17 -19.12 -32.85
N PRO A 93 -9.91 -18.17 -32.23
CA PRO A 93 -11.11 -18.49 -31.47
C PRO A 93 -12.17 -19.25 -32.28
N ASP A 94 -12.19 -19.07 -33.60
CA ASP A 94 -13.15 -19.69 -34.52
C ASP A 94 -13.00 -21.21 -34.61
N GLU A 95 -11.83 -21.75 -34.25
CA GLU A 95 -11.57 -23.20 -34.18
C GLU A 95 -12.24 -23.87 -32.96
N GLY A 96 -12.84 -23.07 -32.08
CA GLY A 96 -13.60 -23.53 -30.93
C GLY A 96 -12.77 -23.84 -29.70
N TRP A 97 -13.45 -24.17 -28.61
CA TRP A 97 -12.84 -24.30 -27.29
C TRP A 97 -11.87 -25.48 -27.14
N LYS A 98 -12.05 -26.54 -27.94
CA LYS A 98 -11.19 -27.74 -27.90
C LYS A 98 -9.85 -27.51 -28.58
N ALA A 99 -9.85 -26.82 -29.72
CA ALA A 99 -8.64 -26.44 -30.43
C ALA A 99 -7.80 -25.47 -29.58
N ASN A 100 -8.48 -24.54 -28.88
CA ASN A 100 -7.86 -23.57 -27.98
C ASN A 100 -7.48 -24.15 -26.60
N TYR A 101 -6.91 -25.35 -26.52
CA TYR A 101 -6.53 -25.94 -25.22
C TYR A 101 -5.43 -25.15 -24.49
N MET A 102 -4.55 -24.46 -25.23
CA MET A 102 -3.53 -23.57 -24.67
C MET A 102 -4.13 -22.36 -23.96
N PHE A 103 -5.32 -21.90 -24.36
CA PHE A 103 -6.03 -20.84 -23.65
C PHE A 103 -6.40 -21.28 -22.22
N TRP A 104 -6.84 -22.52 -22.02
CA TRP A 104 -7.16 -23.05 -20.69
C TRP A 104 -5.93 -23.18 -19.82
N ILE A 105 -4.79 -23.58 -20.40
CA ILE A 105 -3.49 -23.61 -19.71
C ILE A 105 -3.08 -22.21 -19.27
N ARG A 106 -3.18 -21.21 -20.16
CA ARG A 106 -2.91 -19.81 -19.82
C ARG A 106 -3.83 -19.31 -18.70
N LEU A 107 -5.13 -19.59 -18.80
CA LEU A 107 -6.11 -19.21 -17.78
C LEU A 107 -5.75 -19.81 -16.41
N TYR A 108 -5.34 -21.08 -16.39
CA TYR A 108 -4.90 -21.76 -15.18
C TYR A 108 -3.62 -21.13 -14.61
N LEU A 109 -2.59 -20.96 -15.44
CA LEU A 109 -1.29 -20.37 -15.04
C LEU A 109 -1.42 -18.92 -14.55
N SER A 110 -2.30 -18.11 -15.16
CA SER A 110 -2.60 -16.76 -14.69
C SER A 110 -3.40 -16.76 -13.39
N SER A 111 -4.32 -17.71 -13.19
CA SER A 111 -5.17 -17.75 -11.99
C SER A 111 -4.42 -18.24 -10.73
N LEU A 112 -3.40 -19.07 -10.88
CA LEU A 112 -2.66 -19.65 -9.75
C LEU A 112 -1.95 -18.58 -8.87
N PRO A 113 -1.13 -17.66 -9.43
CA PRO A 113 -0.52 -16.59 -8.64
C PRO A 113 -1.56 -15.69 -7.96
N ILE A 114 -2.71 -15.47 -8.59
CA ILE A 114 -3.82 -14.72 -8.01
C ILE A 114 -4.37 -15.44 -6.77
N ALA A 115 -4.68 -16.73 -6.90
CA ALA A 115 -5.26 -17.51 -5.81
C ALA A 115 -4.29 -17.64 -4.63
N PHE A 116 -3.02 -17.99 -4.88
CA PHE A 116 -2.00 -18.01 -3.82
C PHE A 116 -1.77 -16.64 -3.21
N GLY A 117 -1.69 -15.60 -4.04
CA GLY A 117 -1.59 -14.21 -3.62
C GLY A 117 -2.71 -13.81 -2.67
N ALA A 118 -3.95 -14.17 -2.99
CA ALA A 118 -5.11 -13.94 -2.13
C ALA A 118 -5.00 -14.71 -0.81
N VAL A 119 -4.57 -15.99 -0.82
CA VAL A 119 -4.37 -16.75 0.43
C VAL A 119 -3.34 -16.07 1.32
N TYR A 120 -2.21 -15.65 0.76
CA TYR A 120 -1.15 -15.00 1.54
C TYR A 120 -1.56 -13.63 2.07
N GLN A 121 -2.33 -12.84 1.32
CA GLN A 121 -2.92 -11.58 1.81
C GLN A 121 -3.76 -11.80 3.08
N VAL A 122 -4.59 -12.85 3.12
CA VAL A 122 -5.39 -13.16 4.31
C VAL A 122 -4.52 -13.74 5.43
N LYS A 123 -3.60 -14.64 5.09
CA LYS A 123 -2.73 -15.35 6.05
C LYS A 123 -1.87 -14.41 6.89
N GLU A 124 -1.34 -13.33 6.30
CA GLU A 124 -0.51 -12.34 7.00
C GLU A 124 -1.29 -11.54 8.07
N VAL A 125 -2.62 -11.52 7.96
CA VAL A 125 -3.49 -10.71 8.80
C VAL A 125 -4.18 -11.52 9.90
N ILE A 126 -4.49 -12.78 9.64
CA ILE A 126 -5.19 -13.66 10.58
C ILE A 126 -4.25 -14.24 11.64
N GLU A 127 -4.83 -14.83 12.69
CA GLU A 127 -4.08 -15.56 13.71
C GLU A 127 -3.14 -16.61 13.07
N PRO A 128 -1.87 -16.71 13.52
CA PRO A 128 -0.92 -17.64 12.93
C PRO A 128 -1.33 -19.08 13.22
N ASN A 129 -1.00 -19.97 12.29
CA ASN A 129 -1.31 -21.41 12.33
C ASN A 129 -2.80 -21.77 12.17
N VAL A 130 -3.68 -20.81 11.81
CA VAL A 130 -5.08 -21.11 11.49
C VAL A 130 -5.21 -21.95 10.21
N ILE A 131 -4.41 -21.62 9.18
CA ILE A 131 -4.41 -22.34 7.90
C ILE A 131 -3.16 -23.21 7.78
N SER A 132 -3.35 -24.49 7.46
CA SER A 132 -2.26 -25.44 7.22
C SER A 132 -1.64 -25.24 5.83
N THR A 133 -0.40 -25.67 5.63
CA THR A 133 0.24 -25.65 4.30
C THR A 133 -0.58 -26.42 3.26
N THR A 134 -1.16 -27.56 3.66
CA THR A 134 -2.09 -28.31 2.82
C THR A 134 -3.33 -27.49 2.47
N GLY A 135 -3.91 -26.77 3.44
CA GLY A 135 -5.05 -25.89 3.20
C GLY A 135 -4.73 -24.74 2.22
N ILE A 136 -3.52 -24.19 2.27
CA ILE A 136 -3.05 -23.18 1.30
C ILE A 136 -3.02 -23.77 -0.11
N VAL A 137 -2.42 -24.96 -0.28
CA VAL A 137 -2.32 -25.64 -1.58
C VAL A 137 -3.71 -26.03 -2.10
N VAL A 138 -4.57 -26.60 -1.25
CA VAL A 138 -5.95 -26.96 -1.60
C VAL A 138 -6.74 -25.71 -1.99
N THR A 139 -6.57 -24.59 -1.30
CA THR A 139 -7.24 -23.34 -1.66
C THR A 139 -6.78 -22.81 -3.00
N GLY A 140 -5.48 -22.69 -3.23
CA GLY A 140 -4.93 -22.19 -4.49
C GLY A 140 -5.28 -23.09 -5.67
N VAL A 141 -4.83 -24.34 -5.63
CA VAL A 141 -4.99 -25.31 -6.74
C VAL A 141 -6.44 -25.71 -6.93
N GLY A 142 -7.19 -25.94 -5.85
CA GLY A 142 -8.59 -26.36 -5.91
C GLY A 142 -9.48 -25.27 -6.52
N SER A 143 -9.33 -24.02 -6.06
CA SER A 143 -10.09 -22.89 -6.60
C SER A 143 -9.80 -22.66 -8.09
N CYS A 144 -8.54 -22.67 -8.51
CA CYS A 144 -8.14 -22.55 -9.92
C CYS A 144 -8.64 -23.70 -10.79
N THR A 145 -8.54 -24.95 -10.32
CA THR A 145 -9.00 -26.13 -11.07
C THR A 145 -10.50 -26.07 -11.30
N CYS A 146 -11.28 -25.79 -10.25
CA CYS A 146 -12.72 -25.64 -10.36
C CYS A 146 -13.11 -24.44 -11.23
N TYR A 147 -12.36 -23.34 -11.15
CA TYR A 147 -12.59 -22.15 -11.96
C TYR A 147 -12.41 -22.42 -13.46
N VAL A 148 -11.28 -23.02 -13.84
CA VAL A 148 -11.01 -23.35 -15.24
C VAL A 148 -11.99 -24.41 -15.74
N ALA A 149 -12.28 -25.44 -14.94
CA ALA A 149 -13.25 -26.46 -15.29
C ALA A 149 -14.67 -25.89 -15.48
N LEU A 150 -15.11 -24.98 -14.60
CA LEU A 150 -16.38 -24.27 -14.74
C LEU A 150 -16.40 -23.41 -16.01
N THR A 151 -15.33 -22.68 -16.28
CA THR A 151 -15.21 -21.85 -17.50
C THR A 151 -15.24 -22.71 -18.76
N MET A 152 -14.53 -23.86 -18.77
CA MET A 152 -14.59 -24.82 -19.86
C MET A 152 -16.00 -25.40 -20.03
N ALA A 153 -16.70 -25.71 -18.94
CA ALA A 153 -18.07 -26.21 -18.98
C ALA A 153 -19.01 -25.19 -19.62
N ILE A 154 -18.93 -23.91 -19.22
CA ILE A 154 -19.70 -22.81 -19.82
C ILE A 154 -19.37 -22.69 -21.32
N ALA A 155 -18.09 -22.69 -21.70
CA ALA A 155 -17.68 -22.64 -23.10
C ALA A 155 -18.20 -23.82 -23.93
N SER A 156 -18.29 -25.01 -23.33
CA SER A 156 -18.77 -26.22 -24.00
C SER A 156 -20.30 -26.25 -24.17
N GLN A 157 -21.05 -25.66 -23.23
CA GLN A 157 -22.50 -25.69 -23.20
C GLN A 157 -23.15 -24.49 -23.91
N TRP A 158 -22.45 -23.36 -23.96
CA TRP A 158 -22.99 -22.11 -24.48
C TRP A 158 -22.34 -21.70 -25.81
N ARG A 159 -21.13 -21.16 -25.75
CA ARG A 159 -20.37 -20.67 -26.91
C ARG A 159 -18.92 -20.41 -26.49
N PHE A 160 -18.00 -20.54 -27.44
CA PHE A 160 -16.62 -20.06 -27.33
C PHE A 160 -16.31 -19.06 -28.44
N PRO A 161 -15.63 -17.92 -28.13
CA PRO A 161 -15.38 -17.34 -26.81
C PRO A 161 -16.66 -17.04 -26.01
N ILE A 162 -16.57 -17.10 -24.69
CA ILE A 162 -17.70 -16.75 -23.80
C ILE A 162 -17.89 -15.23 -23.84
N PRO A 163 -19.09 -14.70 -24.18
CA PRO A 163 -19.33 -13.25 -24.20
C PRO A 163 -19.02 -12.61 -22.85
N PHE A 164 -18.15 -11.59 -22.84
CA PHE A 164 -17.64 -10.99 -21.61
C PHE A 164 -17.09 -12.00 -20.60
N GLY A 165 -16.44 -13.06 -21.09
CA GLY A 165 -16.01 -14.23 -20.32
C GLY A 165 -15.27 -13.84 -19.05
N TYR A 166 -14.32 -12.91 -19.14
CA TYR A 166 -13.56 -12.45 -17.97
C TYR A 166 -14.48 -11.86 -16.89
N VAL A 167 -15.39 -10.95 -17.27
CA VAL A 167 -16.33 -10.29 -16.34
C VAL A 167 -17.29 -11.31 -15.73
N LEU A 168 -17.80 -12.23 -16.55
CA LEU A 168 -18.74 -13.26 -16.11
C LEU A 168 -18.11 -14.24 -15.11
N THR A 169 -16.81 -14.53 -15.27
CA THR A 169 -16.12 -15.56 -14.48
C THR A 169 -15.44 -15.01 -13.22
N VAL A 170 -15.27 -13.69 -13.06
CA VAL A 170 -14.73 -13.07 -11.82
C VAL A 170 -15.53 -13.49 -10.59
N ALA A 171 -16.86 -13.30 -10.59
CA ALA A 171 -17.69 -13.61 -9.43
C ALA A 171 -17.66 -15.12 -9.06
N PRO A 172 -17.80 -16.06 -10.03
CA PRO A 172 -17.55 -17.48 -9.77
C PRO A 172 -16.16 -17.78 -9.21
N PHE A 173 -15.10 -17.15 -9.72
CA PHE A 173 -13.74 -17.36 -9.20
C PHE A 173 -13.62 -16.92 -7.74
N VAL A 174 -14.09 -15.71 -7.42
CA VAL A 174 -14.09 -15.19 -6.04
C VAL A 174 -14.88 -16.12 -5.13
N PHE A 175 -16.06 -16.57 -5.55
CA PHE A 175 -16.88 -17.50 -4.77
C PHE A 175 -16.16 -18.84 -4.52
N LEU A 176 -15.57 -19.44 -5.56
CA LEU A 176 -14.82 -20.69 -5.43
C LEU A 176 -13.64 -20.51 -4.48
N TYR A 177 -12.86 -19.44 -4.64
CA TYR A 177 -11.77 -19.11 -3.72
C TYR A 177 -12.27 -18.99 -2.27
N MET A 178 -13.34 -18.24 -2.01
CA MET A 178 -13.91 -18.09 -0.66
C MET A 178 -14.35 -19.43 -0.08
N ALA A 179 -15.03 -20.26 -0.88
CA ALA A 179 -15.48 -21.58 -0.46
C ALA A 179 -14.28 -22.45 -0.06
N PHE A 180 -13.31 -22.62 -0.95
CA PHE A 180 -12.12 -23.42 -0.69
C PHE A 180 -11.29 -22.92 0.51
N PHE A 181 -11.17 -21.59 0.67
CA PHE A 181 -10.49 -20.98 1.82
C PHE A 181 -11.20 -21.31 3.13
N MET A 182 -12.53 -21.17 3.18
CA MET A 182 -13.33 -21.50 4.36
C MET A 182 -13.32 -23.00 4.68
N LEU A 183 -13.40 -23.86 3.66
CA LEU A 183 -13.27 -25.31 3.82
C LEU A 183 -11.89 -25.70 4.38
N SER A 184 -10.82 -25.01 3.94
CA SER A 184 -9.44 -25.28 4.37
C SER A 184 -9.18 -24.92 5.83
N ILE A 185 -9.89 -23.94 6.38
CA ILE A 185 -9.86 -23.60 7.82
C ILE A 185 -10.76 -24.57 8.62
N GLY A 186 -11.91 -24.90 8.04
CA GLY A 186 -12.89 -25.82 8.62
C GLY A 186 -13.87 -25.14 9.60
N PRO A 187 -15.15 -25.58 9.61
CA PRO A 187 -16.20 -24.91 10.38
C PRO A 187 -15.98 -24.96 11.89
N ARG A 188 -15.28 -25.98 12.39
CA ARG A 188 -14.99 -26.16 13.83
C ARG A 188 -14.00 -25.13 14.37
N VAL A 189 -13.01 -24.71 13.58
CA VAL A 189 -12.03 -23.68 13.97
C VAL A 189 -12.71 -22.32 13.95
N LEU A 190 -13.51 -22.07 12.91
CA LEU A 190 -14.25 -20.82 12.74
C LEU A 190 -15.31 -20.61 13.85
N ALA A 191 -15.94 -21.68 14.34
CA ALA A 191 -16.90 -21.60 15.44
C ALA A 191 -16.27 -21.20 16.80
N LYS A 192 -14.96 -21.45 16.99
CA LYS A 192 -14.28 -21.24 18.29
C LYS A 192 -13.87 -19.80 18.56
N SER A 193 -13.54 -19.01 17.53
CA SER A 193 -13.04 -17.64 17.71
C SER A 193 -13.92 -16.62 16.97
N ALA A 194 -14.55 -15.72 17.73
CA ALA A 194 -15.29 -14.59 17.16
C ALA A 194 -14.36 -13.56 16.49
N ILE A 195 -13.14 -13.41 17.02
CA ILE A 195 -12.12 -12.49 16.49
C ILE A 195 -11.66 -12.98 15.11
N LEU A 196 -11.35 -14.28 14.99
CA LEU A 196 -10.95 -14.88 13.72
C LEU A 196 -12.04 -14.73 12.65
N ARG A 197 -13.31 -14.95 13.02
CA ARG A 197 -14.45 -14.73 12.11
C ARG A 197 -14.51 -13.30 11.60
N HIS A 198 -14.32 -12.33 12.50
CA HIS A 198 -14.34 -10.92 12.13
C HIS A 198 -13.17 -10.56 11.19
N GLN A 199 -11.95 -11.04 11.50
CA GLN A 199 -10.76 -10.84 10.65
C GLN A 199 -10.97 -11.42 9.25
N ILE A 200 -11.40 -12.69 9.16
CA ILE A 200 -11.67 -13.34 7.89
C ILE A 200 -12.75 -12.59 7.13
N PHE A 201 -13.91 -12.31 7.75
CA PHE A 201 -15.00 -11.58 7.09
C PHE A 201 -14.54 -10.25 6.50
N SER A 202 -13.76 -9.49 7.26
CA SER A 202 -13.18 -8.24 6.80
C SER A 202 -12.27 -8.43 5.58
N GLN A 203 -11.40 -9.44 5.57
CA GLN A 203 -10.53 -9.73 4.42
C GLN A 203 -11.31 -10.27 3.21
N MET A 204 -12.34 -11.09 3.42
CA MET A 204 -13.22 -11.55 2.35
C MET A 204 -13.95 -10.36 1.71
N LEU A 205 -14.35 -9.35 2.51
CA LEU A 205 -14.94 -8.11 2.02
C LEU A 205 -13.95 -7.30 1.16
N VAL A 206 -12.67 -7.23 1.55
CA VAL A 206 -11.62 -6.59 0.73
C VAL A 206 -11.49 -7.27 -0.63
N ILE A 207 -11.39 -8.60 -0.65
CA ILE A 207 -11.27 -9.39 -1.90
C ILE A 207 -12.56 -9.26 -2.75
N ALA A 208 -13.73 -9.24 -2.13
CA ALA A 208 -14.99 -8.99 -2.85
C ALA A 208 -15.01 -7.59 -3.48
N ALA A 209 -14.54 -6.56 -2.77
CA ALA A 209 -14.41 -5.21 -3.31
C ALA A 209 -13.42 -5.13 -4.48
N GLN A 210 -12.32 -5.89 -4.44
CA GLN A 210 -11.41 -6.05 -5.57
C GLN A 210 -12.09 -6.76 -6.75
N GLY A 211 -12.90 -7.79 -6.49
CA GLY A 211 -13.72 -8.44 -7.53
C GLY A 211 -14.69 -7.48 -8.22
N VAL A 212 -15.33 -6.58 -7.45
CA VAL A 212 -16.16 -5.50 -8.02
C VAL A 212 -15.34 -4.58 -8.92
N LEU A 213 -14.12 -4.23 -8.52
CA LEU A 213 -13.23 -3.38 -9.31
C LEU A 213 -12.82 -4.04 -10.63
N ALA A 214 -12.52 -5.35 -10.60
CA ALA A 214 -12.23 -6.16 -11.78
C ALA A 214 -13.42 -6.24 -12.77
N ILE A 215 -14.65 -6.00 -12.32
CA ILE A 215 -15.85 -5.92 -13.17
C ILE A 215 -16.10 -4.48 -13.63
N ALA A 216 -15.96 -3.51 -12.73
CA ALA A 216 -16.29 -2.10 -12.98
C ALA A 216 -15.42 -1.49 -14.08
N TYR A 217 -14.12 -1.80 -14.08
CA TYR A 217 -13.18 -1.22 -15.05
C TYR A 217 -13.38 -1.72 -16.49
N PRO A 218 -13.50 -3.03 -16.78
CA PRO A 218 -13.87 -3.48 -18.13
C PRO A 218 -15.22 -2.92 -18.58
N THR A 219 -16.19 -2.78 -17.67
CA THR A 219 -17.48 -2.15 -17.97
C THR A 219 -17.30 -0.68 -18.36
N PHE A 220 -16.50 0.07 -17.59
CA PHE A 220 -16.11 1.44 -17.94
C PHE A 220 -15.43 1.47 -19.33
N SER A 221 -14.55 0.51 -19.64
CA SER A 221 -13.86 0.42 -20.95
C SER A 221 -14.83 0.27 -22.10
N ALA A 222 -15.78 -0.66 -21.95
CA ALA A 222 -16.77 -0.94 -22.97
C ALA A 222 -17.64 0.29 -23.26
N VAL A 223 -18.00 1.06 -22.23
CA VAL A 223 -18.73 2.33 -22.38
C VAL A 223 -17.82 3.41 -22.99
N PHE A 224 -16.63 3.61 -22.44
CA PHE A 224 -15.67 4.63 -22.87
C PHE A 224 -15.33 4.52 -24.37
N ASN A 225 -15.13 3.30 -24.86
CA ASN A 225 -14.79 3.05 -26.27
C ASN A 225 -15.97 3.30 -27.24
N GLN A 226 -17.22 3.40 -26.74
CA GLN A 226 -18.39 3.73 -27.56
C GLN A 226 -18.70 5.22 -27.62
N LEU A 227 -18.06 6.03 -26.78
CA LEU A 227 -18.29 7.46 -26.69
C LEU A 227 -17.49 8.24 -27.74
N SER A 228 -18.03 9.35 -28.21
CA SER A 228 -17.30 10.33 -29.02
C SER A 228 -16.25 11.10 -28.19
N GLY A 229 -15.27 11.77 -28.81
CA GLY A 229 -14.16 12.41 -28.09
C GLY A 229 -14.58 13.37 -26.95
N ASN A 230 -15.58 14.22 -27.15
CA ASN A 230 -16.08 15.13 -26.11
C ASN A 230 -16.79 14.38 -24.97
N GLN A 231 -17.51 13.30 -25.30
CA GLN A 231 -18.16 12.44 -24.32
C GLN A 231 -17.14 11.61 -23.53
N GLN A 232 -16.06 11.13 -24.18
CA GLN A 232 -14.94 10.49 -23.51
C GLN A 232 -14.28 11.42 -22.49
N ALA A 233 -14.04 12.68 -22.87
CA ALA A 233 -13.47 13.68 -21.98
C ALA A 233 -14.34 13.95 -20.74
N ALA A 234 -15.67 13.98 -20.89
CA ALA A 234 -16.59 14.10 -19.76
C ALA A 234 -16.67 12.81 -18.91
N PHE A 235 -16.67 11.64 -19.56
CA PHE A 235 -16.81 10.35 -18.90
C PHE A 235 -15.57 9.98 -18.06
N ILE A 236 -14.41 10.55 -18.38
CA ILE A 236 -13.16 10.32 -17.63
C ILE A 236 -13.27 10.67 -16.15
N PHE A 237 -14.14 11.62 -15.79
CA PHE A 237 -14.38 12.03 -14.40
C PHE A 237 -15.06 10.94 -13.54
N VAL A 238 -15.59 9.89 -14.16
CA VAL A 238 -16.10 8.71 -13.45
C VAL A 238 -14.96 7.89 -12.84
N LEU A 239 -13.76 7.89 -13.43
CA LEU A 239 -12.60 7.15 -12.88
C LEU A 239 -12.21 7.63 -11.48
N PRO A 240 -12.01 8.95 -11.22
CA PRO A 240 -11.81 9.47 -9.87
C PRO A 240 -12.93 9.10 -8.89
N VAL A 241 -14.19 9.04 -9.33
CA VAL A 241 -15.33 8.67 -8.48
C VAL A 241 -15.26 7.18 -8.10
N ILE A 242 -15.03 6.27 -9.06
CA ILE A 242 -14.84 4.85 -8.80
C ILE A 242 -13.65 4.64 -7.85
N LYS A 243 -12.50 5.25 -8.17
CA LYS A 243 -11.28 5.23 -7.34
C LYS A 243 -11.62 5.65 -5.91
N PHE A 244 -12.28 6.80 -5.75
CA PHE A 244 -12.66 7.32 -4.43
C PHE A 244 -13.59 6.37 -3.67
N CYS A 245 -14.70 5.94 -4.26
CA CYS A 245 -15.68 5.07 -3.60
C CYS A 245 -15.05 3.76 -3.12
N ILE A 246 -14.24 3.11 -3.96
CA ILE A 246 -13.61 1.83 -3.63
C ILE A 246 -12.51 2.02 -2.57
N LYS A 247 -11.73 3.12 -2.62
CA LYS A 247 -10.81 3.48 -1.53
C LYS A 247 -11.54 3.56 -0.19
N GLN A 248 -12.73 4.15 -0.14
CA GLN A 248 -13.50 4.27 1.09
C GLN A 248 -13.96 2.90 1.61
N VAL A 249 -14.46 2.03 0.72
CA VAL A 249 -14.89 0.67 1.08
C VAL A 249 -13.71 -0.13 1.64
N ILE A 250 -12.59 -0.18 0.91
CA ILE A 250 -11.41 -0.96 1.31
C ILE A 250 -10.78 -0.39 2.58
N ALA A 251 -10.69 0.94 2.72
CA ALA A 251 -10.15 1.56 3.93
C ALA A 251 -11.02 1.29 5.16
N LYS A 252 -12.36 1.24 5.00
CA LYS A 252 -13.27 0.87 6.09
C LYS A 252 -13.17 -0.63 6.43
N ALA A 253 -13.11 -1.50 5.42
CA ALA A 253 -12.96 -2.93 5.62
C ALA A 253 -11.65 -3.26 6.36
N SER A 254 -10.54 -2.66 5.93
CA SER A 254 -9.21 -2.89 6.50
C SER A 254 -8.90 -2.07 7.77
N ALA A 255 -9.84 -1.28 8.29
CA ALA A 255 -9.60 -0.35 9.41
C ALA A 255 -8.96 -1.01 10.65
N HIS A 256 -9.29 -2.29 10.91
CA HIS A 256 -8.73 -3.08 12.01
C HIS A 256 -7.20 -3.29 11.90
N LEU A 257 -6.61 -3.12 10.71
CA LEU A 257 -5.17 -3.24 10.46
C LEU A 257 -4.39 -1.94 10.60
N HIS A 258 -5.10 -0.82 10.80
CA HIS A 258 -4.55 0.50 11.12
C HIS A 258 -3.39 0.95 10.22
N GLU A 259 -2.15 0.58 10.57
CA GLU A 259 -0.92 0.91 9.84
C GLU A 259 -0.81 0.20 8.47
N CYS A 260 -1.53 -0.89 8.23
CA CYS A 260 -1.50 -1.56 6.91
C CYS A 260 -2.60 -1.06 5.96
N VAL A 261 -3.51 -0.18 6.43
CA VAL A 261 -4.62 0.33 5.61
C VAL A 261 -4.09 1.08 4.38
N ALA A 262 -3.07 1.91 4.55
CA ALA A 262 -2.44 2.64 3.45
C ALA A 262 -1.92 1.68 2.36
N LEU A 263 -1.17 0.64 2.76
CA LEU A 263 -0.65 -0.39 1.86
C LEU A 263 -1.76 -1.10 1.10
N ILE A 264 -2.76 -1.61 1.82
CA ILE A 264 -3.86 -2.34 1.20
C ILE A 264 -4.58 -1.46 0.20
N VAL A 265 -4.90 -0.20 0.56
CA VAL A 265 -5.60 0.72 -0.33
C VAL A 265 -4.79 1.07 -1.58
N VAL A 266 -3.50 1.38 -1.44
CA VAL A 266 -2.64 1.74 -2.59
C VAL A 266 -2.49 0.56 -3.55
N PHE A 267 -2.11 -0.62 -3.06
CA PHE A 267 -1.89 -1.76 -3.95
C PHE A 267 -3.18 -2.43 -4.44
N SER A 268 -4.32 -2.23 -3.77
CA SER A 268 -5.63 -2.69 -4.27
C SER A 268 -6.26 -1.72 -5.27
N VAL A 269 -6.34 -0.43 -4.95
CA VAL A 269 -7.11 0.52 -5.77
C VAL A 269 -6.21 1.27 -6.75
N ASP A 270 -5.09 1.81 -6.26
CA ASP A 270 -4.28 2.71 -7.08
C ASP A 270 -3.53 1.94 -8.18
N VAL A 271 -2.98 0.77 -7.88
CA VAL A 271 -2.35 -0.09 -8.91
C VAL A 271 -3.33 -0.44 -10.02
N CYS A 272 -4.54 -0.89 -9.65
CA CYS A 272 -5.59 -1.22 -10.60
C CYS A 272 -5.96 0.00 -11.45
N ASN A 273 -6.15 1.15 -10.81
CA ASN A 273 -6.50 2.39 -11.47
C ASN A 273 -5.40 2.83 -12.45
N VAL A 274 -4.14 2.81 -12.05
CA VAL A 274 -3.00 3.22 -12.90
C VAL A 274 -2.86 2.28 -14.10
N LEU A 275 -2.90 0.96 -13.89
CA LEU A 275 -2.89 -0.01 -14.99
C LEU A 275 -4.04 0.26 -15.98
N TYR A 276 -5.22 0.56 -15.46
CA TYR A 276 -6.38 0.82 -16.27
C TYR A 276 -6.28 2.15 -17.05
N VAL A 277 -5.82 3.22 -16.39
CA VAL A 277 -5.54 4.52 -17.01
C VAL A 277 -4.57 4.35 -18.17
N VAL A 278 -3.49 3.58 -17.97
CA VAL A 278 -2.48 3.28 -18.98
C VAL A 278 -3.06 2.52 -20.17
N VAL A 279 -3.91 1.50 -19.93
CA VAL A 279 -4.62 0.79 -21.00
C VAL A 279 -5.54 1.76 -21.76
N CYS A 280 -6.29 2.62 -21.07
CA CYS A 280 -7.13 3.63 -21.71
C CYS A 280 -6.34 4.67 -22.52
N MET A 281 -5.15 5.08 -22.05
CA MET A 281 -4.27 5.98 -22.80
C MET A 281 -3.81 5.34 -24.11
N GLN A 282 -3.58 4.03 -24.14
CA GLN A 282 -3.26 3.30 -25.37
C GLN A 282 -4.45 3.29 -26.35
N THR A 283 -5.68 3.22 -25.86
CA THR A 283 -6.88 3.13 -26.71
C THR A 283 -7.50 4.48 -27.05
N ALA A 284 -7.08 5.56 -26.38
CA ALA A 284 -7.63 6.89 -26.58
C ALA A 284 -7.35 7.39 -28.00
N THR A 285 -8.41 7.81 -28.70
CA THR A 285 -8.32 8.37 -30.06
C THR A 285 -8.02 9.86 -30.05
N SER A 286 -8.25 10.54 -28.91
CA SER A 286 -8.10 11.99 -28.76
C SER A 286 -6.89 12.34 -27.88
N PRO A 287 -5.95 13.16 -28.35
CA PRO A 287 -4.80 13.62 -27.55
C PRO A 287 -5.23 14.49 -26.35
N LEU A 288 -6.41 15.12 -26.42
CA LEU A 288 -6.99 15.85 -25.30
C LEU A 288 -7.27 14.93 -24.10
N THR A 289 -7.83 13.74 -24.35
CA THR A 289 -8.17 12.77 -23.31
C THR A 289 -6.91 12.34 -22.56
N THR A 290 -5.85 11.97 -23.28
CA THR A 290 -4.56 11.60 -22.67
C THR A 290 -4.00 12.78 -21.86
N THR A 291 -4.00 13.99 -22.43
CA THR A 291 -3.52 15.19 -21.73
C THR A 291 -4.29 15.46 -20.43
N LEU A 292 -5.61 15.27 -20.44
CA LEU A 292 -6.47 15.42 -19.27
C LEU A 292 -6.16 14.36 -18.20
N MET A 293 -5.93 13.10 -18.57
CA MET A 293 -5.53 12.05 -17.61
C MET A 293 -4.23 12.42 -16.90
N ILE A 294 -3.20 12.81 -17.67
CA ILE A 294 -1.90 13.24 -17.12
C ILE A 294 -2.10 14.45 -16.20
N THR A 295 -2.85 15.45 -16.65
CA THR A 295 -3.04 16.70 -15.89
C THR A 295 -3.82 16.45 -14.59
N LEU A 296 -4.84 15.58 -14.61
CA LEU A 296 -5.62 15.24 -13.43
C LEU A 296 -4.78 14.50 -12.39
N ASP A 297 -4.01 13.50 -12.79
CA ASP A 297 -3.13 12.75 -11.89
C ASP A 297 -2.09 13.70 -11.27
N SER A 298 -1.36 14.45 -12.11
CA SER A 298 -0.40 15.46 -11.67
C SER A 298 -1.00 16.51 -10.72
N PHE A 299 -2.26 16.92 -10.93
CA PHE A 299 -2.96 17.85 -10.04
C PHE A 299 -3.19 17.25 -8.64
N PHE A 300 -3.61 15.98 -8.57
CA PHE A 300 -3.80 15.30 -7.29
C PHE A 300 -2.48 15.12 -6.53
N VAL A 301 -1.39 14.83 -7.24
CA VAL A 301 -0.03 14.79 -6.67
C VAL A 301 0.34 16.13 -6.04
N VAL A 302 0.14 17.24 -6.77
CA VAL A 302 0.46 18.59 -6.28
C VAL A 302 -0.37 18.94 -5.03
N LEU A 303 -1.64 18.52 -4.98
CA LEU A 303 -2.48 18.70 -3.79
C LEU A 303 -1.96 17.88 -2.60
N ALA A 304 -1.53 16.63 -2.81
CA ALA A 304 -0.95 15.79 -1.77
C ALA A 304 0.37 16.40 -1.23
N LEU A 305 1.23 16.87 -2.13
CA LEU A 305 2.46 17.60 -1.81
C LEU A 305 2.19 18.85 -0.97
N ARG A 306 1.22 19.67 -1.39
CA ARG A 306 0.83 20.88 -0.66
C ARG A 306 0.32 20.54 0.74
N SER A 307 -0.46 19.47 0.88
CA SER A 307 -0.97 18.99 2.17
C SER A 307 0.17 18.62 3.12
N ILE A 308 1.13 17.79 2.67
CA ILE A 308 2.27 17.38 3.50
C ILE A 308 3.17 18.56 3.84
N TYR A 309 3.45 19.44 2.87
CA TYR A 309 4.26 20.63 3.11
C TYR A 309 3.62 21.55 4.15
N TYR A 310 2.32 21.81 4.04
CA TYR A 310 1.62 22.66 4.98
C TYR A 310 1.58 22.03 6.38
N GLN A 311 1.27 20.73 6.48
CA GLN A 311 1.26 20.02 7.76
C GLN A 311 2.64 20.00 8.42
N SER A 312 3.69 19.68 7.66
CA SER A 312 5.06 19.69 8.17
C SER A 312 5.54 21.10 8.56
N ALA A 313 5.21 22.13 7.79
CA ALA A 313 5.54 23.52 8.13
C ALA A 313 4.81 23.99 9.39
N VAL A 314 3.53 23.63 9.57
CA VAL A 314 2.77 23.93 10.79
C VAL A 314 3.32 23.19 12.00
N SER A 315 3.64 21.90 11.87
CA SER A 315 4.28 21.12 12.94
C SER A 315 5.66 21.69 13.30
N GLN A 316 6.46 22.09 12.31
CA GLN A 316 7.75 22.74 12.54
C GLN A 316 7.62 24.14 13.15
N ALA A 317 6.59 24.91 12.78
CA ALA A 317 6.30 26.22 13.35
C ALA A 317 5.86 26.11 14.82
N ARG A 318 5.03 25.12 15.18
CA ARG A 318 4.71 24.80 16.58
C ARG A 318 5.94 24.41 17.40
N ARG A 319 6.91 23.72 16.77
CA ARG A 319 8.18 23.28 17.40
C ARG A 319 9.17 24.41 17.67
N LYS A 320 9.14 25.53 16.95
CA LYS A 320 10.02 26.69 17.21
C LYS A 320 9.58 27.49 18.45
N ARG A 321 9.65 26.88 19.64
CA ARG A 321 9.86 27.63 20.90
C ARG A 321 11.31 28.15 20.93
N PRO A 322 11.58 29.34 21.50
CA PRO A 322 12.75 30.19 21.17
C PRO A 322 14.09 29.76 21.82
N ALA A 323 14.41 28.47 21.92
CA ALA A 323 15.55 28.00 22.72
C ALA A 323 16.57 27.08 22.02
N SER A 324 16.58 26.96 20.69
CA SER A 324 17.57 26.14 19.98
C SER A 324 18.31 26.90 18.86
N PRO A 325 19.66 26.79 18.79
CA PRO A 325 20.48 27.54 17.85
C PRO A 325 20.30 27.07 16.39
N PRO A 326 20.46 27.98 15.41
CA PRO A 326 20.14 27.73 14.00
C PRO A 326 21.30 27.06 13.26
N ALA A 327 21.51 25.75 13.44
CA ALA A 327 22.41 24.96 12.57
C ALA A 327 22.33 23.43 12.71
N ALA A 328 21.43 22.86 13.53
CA ALA A 328 21.36 21.42 13.67
C ALA A 328 20.67 20.77 12.46
N ARG A 329 21.32 19.78 11.85
CA ARG A 329 20.75 18.90 10.82
C ARG A 329 19.45 18.30 11.38
N VAL A 330 18.31 18.52 10.71
CA VAL A 330 17.01 18.00 11.14
C VAL A 330 17.05 16.47 11.12
N ASP A 331 17.04 15.83 12.30
CA ASP A 331 16.88 14.39 12.46
C ASP A 331 15.49 14.11 13.02
N TYR A 332 14.51 14.08 12.12
CA TYR A 332 13.10 13.95 12.48
C TYR A 332 12.81 12.67 13.28
N LEU A 333 13.53 11.58 13.00
CA LEU A 333 13.35 10.31 13.67
C LEU A 333 13.85 10.39 15.12
N GLN A 334 14.99 11.04 15.35
CA GLN A 334 15.52 11.25 16.69
C GLN A 334 14.61 12.17 17.52
N ASP A 335 14.18 13.30 16.96
CA ASP A 335 13.25 14.23 17.61
C ASP A 335 11.95 13.52 18.02
N LEU A 336 11.42 12.66 17.13
CA LEU A 336 10.20 11.89 17.41
C LEU A 336 10.40 10.87 18.53
N MET A 337 11.55 10.22 18.60
CA MET A 337 11.84 9.30 19.71
C MET A 337 11.92 10.03 21.05
N ASP A 338 12.48 11.24 21.08
CA ASP A 338 12.56 12.03 22.31
C ASP A 338 11.17 12.53 22.74
N LEU A 339 10.31 12.95 21.80
CA LEU A 339 8.90 13.25 22.07
C LEU A 339 8.14 12.05 22.65
N ILE A 340 8.33 10.86 22.08
CA ILE A 340 7.72 9.62 22.60
C ILE A 340 8.26 9.33 24.00
N ARG A 341 9.56 9.50 24.24
CA ARG A 341 10.15 9.28 25.55
C ARG A 341 9.56 10.23 26.59
N ASP A 342 9.39 11.51 26.26
CA ASP A 342 8.82 12.51 27.16
C ASP A 342 7.32 12.27 27.42
N ALA A 343 6.56 11.87 26.39
CA ALA A 343 5.16 11.48 26.51
C ALA A 343 4.93 10.33 27.51
N PHE A 344 5.84 9.36 27.58
CA PHE A 344 5.76 8.21 28.50
C PHE A 344 6.48 8.42 29.85
N ARG A 345 7.26 9.51 30.01
CA ARG A 345 7.95 9.84 31.26
C ARG A 345 7.08 10.58 32.28
N GLY A 346 6.11 11.36 31.81
CA GLY A 346 5.27 12.15 32.70
C GLY A 346 4.35 11.28 33.58
N ARG A 347 4.07 11.75 34.81
CA ARG A 347 3.29 11.04 35.84
C ARG A 347 1.77 11.26 35.74
N SER A 348 1.26 11.85 34.66
CA SER A 348 -0.18 12.08 34.53
C SER A 348 -0.95 10.76 34.53
N MET A 349 -2.07 10.71 35.25
CA MET A 349 -2.98 9.55 35.29
C MET A 349 -3.72 9.31 33.95
N VAL A 350 -3.46 10.14 32.93
CA VAL A 350 -4.06 10.03 31.60
C VAL A 350 -3.40 8.89 30.84
N SER A 351 -4.20 7.91 30.40
CA SER A 351 -3.75 6.84 29.52
C SER A 351 -3.12 7.43 28.25
N VAL A 352 -1.83 7.17 28.02
CA VAL A 352 -1.12 7.63 26.83
C VAL A 352 -1.74 6.97 25.58
N PRO A 353 -2.42 7.73 24.70
CA PRO A 353 -3.12 7.21 23.53
C PRO A 353 -2.16 6.89 22.36
N ILE A 354 -0.90 6.57 22.67
CA ILE A 354 0.12 6.18 21.69
C ILE A 354 0.20 4.65 21.64
N ARG A 355 0.16 4.12 20.42
CA ARG A 355 0.25 2.69 20.17
C ARG A 355 1.70 2.24 20.18
N VAL A 356 2.02 1.33 21.08
CA VAL A 356 3.38 0.82 21.25
C VAL A 356 3.64 -0.32 20.25
N LEU A 357 2.75 -1.31 20.18
CA LEU A 357 2.91 -2.50 19.35
C LEU A 357 2.23 -2.36 17.98
N SER A 358 2.88 -2.88 16.94
CA SER A 358 2.30 -3.00 15.61
C SER A 358 1.40 -4.24 15.52
N PRO A 359 0.35 -4.26 14.69
CA PRO A 359 -0.48 -5.46 14.48
C PRO A 359 0.29 -6.65 13.90
N VAL A 360 1.36 -6.37 13.14
CA VAL A 360 2.21 -7.37 12.47
C VAL A 360 3.58 -7.36 13.14
N PRO A 361 4.22 -8.53 13.39
CA PRO A 361 5.54 -8.58 13.98
C PRO A 361 6.58 -7.94 13.04
N LEU A 362 7.38 -7.02 13.57
CA LEU A 362 8.44 -6.33 12.83
C LEU A 362 9.81 -6.58 13.47
N PRO A 363 10.89 -6.71 12.67
CA PRO A 363 12.23 -6.92 13.18
C PRO A 363 12.75 -5.67 13.89
N LEU A 364 13.37 -5.86 15.06
CA LEU A 364 13.95 -4.79 15.87
C LEU A 364 15.43 -5.07 16.17
N SER A 365 16.24 -4.01 16.24
CA SER A 365 17.59 -4.08 16.80
C SER A 365 17.56 -4.33 18.31
N VAL A 366 18.69 -4.72 18.88
CA VAL A 366 18.82 -4.93 20.34
C VAL A 366 18.52 -3.65 21.11
N GLU A 367 18.98 -2.49 20.60
CA GLU A 367 18.70 -1.18 21.20
C GLU A 367 17.21 -0.84 21.16
N SER A 368 16.58 -0.97 19.98
CA SER A 368 15.14 -0.73 19.80
C SER A 368 14.30 -1.66 20.66
N THR A 369 14.72 -2.91 20.86
CA THR A 369 14.03 -3.87 21.73
C THR A 369 14.07 -3.43 23.20
N ARG A 370 15.21 -2.90 23.68
CA ARG A 370 15.30 -2.33 25.03
C ARG A 370 14.37 -1.13 25.19
N PHE A 371 14.42 -0.18 24.26
CA PHE A 371 13.55 1.00 24.29
C PHE A 371 12.05 0.61 24.28
N MET A 372 11.67 -0.39 23.47
CA MET A 372 10.31 -0.95 23.50
C MET A 372 9.93 -1.54 24.85
N SER A 373 10.82 -2.33 25.46
CA SER A 373 10.56 -2.93 26.77
C SER A 373 10.34 -1.86 27.86
N GLU A 374 11.11 -0.77 27.84
CA GLU A 374 10.95 0.37 28.74
C GLU A 374 9.57 1.02 28.58
N LEU A 375 9.12 1.24 27.34
CA LEU A 375 7.81 1.84 27.06
C LEU A 375 6.65 0.92 27.42
N VAL A 376 6.77 -0.40 27.18
CA VAL A 376 5.76 -1.38 27.58
C VAL A 376 5.63 -1.38 29.11
N HIS A 377 6.74 -1.39 29.84
CA HIS A 377 6.73 -1.30 31.30
C HIS A 377 6.17 0.04 31.78
N ALA A 378 6.51 1.16 31.15
CA ALA A 378 5.93 2.46 31.46
C ALA A 378 4.41 2.45 31.24
N LYS A 379 3.92 1.89 30.14
CA LYS A 379 2.49 1.77 29.84
C LYS A 379 1.76 0.89 30.84
N GLN A 380 2.37 -0.24 31.26
CA GLN A 380 1.82 -1.14 32.28
C GLN A 380 1.71 -0.47 33.66
N ARG A 381 2.64 0.42 34.03
CA ARG A 381 2.53 1.17 35.29
C ARG A 381 1.34 2.14 35.31
N HIS A 382 0.86 2.57 34.15
CA HIS A 382 -0.24 3.52 34.02
C HIS A 382 -1.58 2.86 33.61
N GLY A 383 -1.62 1.54 33.40
CA GLY A 383 -2.83 0.80 32.99
C GLY A 383 -3.21 -0.34 33.96
N ASN A 384 -4.51 -0.56 34.16
CA ASN A 384 -5.01 -1.70 34.96
C ASN A 384 -4.60 -3.06 34.34
N HIS A 385 -4.19 -3.99 35.22
CA HIS A 385 -3.48 -5.25 34.96
C HIS A 385 -4.17 -6.32 34.06
N ALA A 386 -5.36 -6.09 33.52
CA ALA A 386 -6.23 -7.20 33.07
C ALA A 386 -6.01 -7.71 31.62
N ASP A 387 -5.54 -6.90 30.67
CA ASP A 387 -5.65 -7.26 29.24
C ASP A 387 -4.37 -7.77 28.55
N PHE A 388 -3.20 -7.78 29.21
CA PHE A 388 -1.91 -7.82 28.48
C PHE A 388 -1.09 -9.12 28.55
N SER A 389 -1.53 -10.12 29.34
CA SER A 389 -0.71 -11.31 29.63
C SER A 389 -0.55 -12.30 28.45
N MET A 390 -1.33 -12.16 27.37
CA MET A 390 -1.35 -13.16 26.28
C MET A 390 -0.39 -12.87 25.10
N HIS A 391 0.15 -11.65 24.97
CA HIS A 391 0.93 -11.26 23.76
C HIS A 391 2.45 -11.20 23.94
N LEU A 392 2.98 -11.17 25.17
CA LEU A 392 4.42 -11.02 25.44
C LEU A 392 5.24 -12.29 25.15
N THR A 393 4.62 -13.46 25.02
CA THR A 393 5.33 -14.72 24.74
C THR A 393 5.92 -14.80 23.32
N LYS A 394 5.61 -13.85 22.42
CA LYS A 394 6.12 -13.82 21.04
C LYS A 394 7.38 -12.96 20.83
N CYS A 395 7.79 -12.15 21.80
CA CYS A 395 8.95 -11.27 21.67
C CYS A 395 10.16 -11.75 22.49
N SER A 396 10.55 -13.02 22.32
CA SER A 396 11.88 -13.49 22.74
C SER A 396 12.89 -13.29 21.59
N PRO A 397 14.17 -13.01 21.87
CA PRO A 397 15.16 -12.81 20.83
C PRO A 397 15.49 -14.16 20.19
N THR A 398 14.91 -14.44 19.02
CA THR A 398 15.46 -15.48 18.15
C THR A 398 16.79 -14.94 17.65
N SER A 399 17.90 -15.43 18.23
CA SER A 399 19.24 -15.14 17.75
C SER A 399 19.28 -15.33 16.24
N ALA A 400 19.71 -14.29 15.53
CA ALA A 400 19.92 -14.31 14.09
C ALA A 400 20.79 -15.52 13.71
N ARG A 401 20.16 -16.57 13.19
CA ARG A 401 20.85 -17.59 12.42
C ARG A 401 20.79 -17.12 10.97
N LEU A 402 21.95 -16.70 10.48
CA LEU A 402 22.22 -16.40 9.09
C LEU A 402 21.75 -17.59 8.23
N GLU A 403 20.59 -17.49 7.58
CA GLU A 403 20.22 -18.42 6.51
C GLU A 403 21.00 -18.02 5.26
N SER A 404 22.23 -18.54 5.18
CA SER A 404 22.97 -18.61 3.93
C SER A 404 22.22 -19.53 2.98
N VAL A 405 21.87 -18.98 1.81
CA VAL A 405 21.50 -19.69 0.57
C VAL A 405 22.25 -21.03 0.47
N ARG A 406 21.53 -22.16 0.57
CA ARG A 406 22.07 -23.48 0.27
C ARG A 406 21.78 -23.82 -1.19
N THR A 407 22.77 -23.58 -2.03
CA THR A 407 23.06 -24.45 -3.16
C THR A 407 23.45 -25.84 -2.63
N THR A 408 23.03 -26.85 -3.37
CA THR A 408 23.13 -28.27 -3.06
C THR A 408 24.58 -28.78 -3.11
N THR A 409 24.80 -29.83 -2.30
CA THR A 409 25.70 -30.99 -2.50
C THR A 409 26.91 -31.19 -1.54
N TRP A 410 27.06 -32.45 -1.13
CA TRP A 410 28.21 -33.19 -0.56
C TRP A 410 28.55 -33.14 0.96
N THR A 411 28.04 -34.18 1.64
CA THR A 411 28.72 -35.16 2.53
C THR A 411 29.71 -34.74 3.64
N SER A 412 29.30 -35.12 4.85
CA SER A 412 30.03 -35.96 5.84
C SER A 412 31.19 -35.38 6.67
N ASN A 413 31.16 -35.80 7.95
CA ASN A 413 32.22 -35.79 8.96
C ASN A 413 32.63 -34.45 9.59
N ARG A 414 31.92 -34.04 10.66
CA ARG A 414 32.53 -33.22 11.73
C ARG A 414 31.78 -33.27 13.07
N GLN A 415 31.35 -34.46 13.50
CA GLN A 415 30.67 -34.69 14.79
C GLN A 415 31.56 -35.26 15.92
N LEU A 416 32.90 -35.11 15.84
CA LEU A 416 33.80 -35.84 16.76
C LEU A 416 34.89 -35.01 17.46
N ILE A 417 34.82 -33.68 17.52
CA ILE A 417 35.87 -32.86 18.20
C ILE A 417 35.29 -31.66 18.98
N LEU A 418 34.11 -31.80 19.62
CA LEU A 418 33.62 -30.78 20.58
C LEU A 418 32.96 -31.45 21.79
N ARG A 419 33.63 -32.47 22.36
CA ARG A 419 33.21 -33.12 23.61
C ARG A 419 34.33 -33.23 24.64
N GLU A 420 35.46 -32.58 24.40
CA GLU A 420 36.53 -32.44 25.39
C GLU A 420 36.91 -30.97 25.48
N LEU A 421 37.08 -30.48 26.72
CA LEU A 421 37.54 -29.15 27.14
C LEU A 421 36.47 -28.10 27.55
N GLU A 422 35.60 -28.48 28.49
CA GLU A 422 35.34 -27.69 29.70
C GLU A 422 35.34 -28.72 30.86
N PRO A 423 36.33 -28.74 31.77
CA PRO A 423 36.48 -27.68 32.77
C PRO A 423 37.93 -27.50 33.29
N ALA A 424 38.60 -26.40 32.98
CA ALA A 424 39.78 -25.99 33.72
C ALA A 424 40.01 -24.49 33.55
N LEU A 425 39.92 -23.76 34.67
CA LEU A 425 40.50 -22.43 34.98
C LEU A 425 39.52 -21.51 35.71
N SER A 426 39.11 -21.97 36.89
CA SER A 426 38.90 -21.10 38.05
C SER A 426 40.23 -20.99 38.82
N SER A 427 40.94 -19.87 38.69
CA SER A 427 41.68 -19.18 39.76
C SER A 427 42.67 -18.15 39.19
N VAL A 428 42.91 -17.11 40.02
CA VAL A 428 43.90 -16.01 39.92
C VAL A 428 43.33 -14.65 39.47
N ILE A 429 43.39 -13.70 40.42
CA ILE A 429 43.04 -12.26 40.42
C ILE A 429 44.38 -11.47 40.59
N PRO A 430 44.49 -10.12 40.61
CA PRO A 430 44.03 -9.00 39.75
C PRO A 430 45.22 -8.18 39.16
N THR A 431 44.99 -7.24 38.23
CA THR A 431 45.38 -5.80 38.38
C THR A 431 44.97 -4.90 37.19
N THR A 432 44.34 -3.77 37.55
CA THR A 432 44.35 -2.43 36.90
C THR A 432 44.30 -2.29 35.38
N VAL A 433 43.10 -1.95 34.87
CA VAL A 433 42.96 -1.02 33.73
C VAL A 433 41.91 0.03 34.09
N SER A 434 42.34 1.29 34.05
CA SER A 434 41.59 2.50 34.39
C SER A 434 40.22 2.55 33.72
N LYS A 435 39.17 2.67 34.54
CA LYS A 435 37.86 3.14 34.09
C LYS A 435 37.93 4.67 33.97
N THR A 436 38.09 5.18 32.76
CA THR A 436 37.69 6.56 32.45
C THR A 436 36.17 6.60 32.43
N VAL A 437 35.56 6.78 33.60
CA VAL A 437 34.14 7.06 33.74
C VAL A 437 33.92 8.48 33.23
N VAL A 438 33.56 8.62 31.95
CA VAL A 438 32.87 9.82 31.48
C VAL A 438 31.47 9.75 32.06
N SER A 439 31.28 10.38 33.21
CA SER A 439 29.97 10.60 33.82
C SER A 439 29.20 11.57 32.93
N THR A 440 28.45 11.05 31.96
CA THR A 440 27.34 11.82 31.38
C THR A 440 26.21 11.79 32.40
N ALA A 441 26.17 12.83 33.25
CA ALA A 441 25.06 13.09 34.14
C ALA A 441 23.79 13.32 33.30
N TYR A 442 23.02 12.26 33.05
CA TYR A 442 21.64 12.36 32.59
C TYR A 442 20.81 12.95 33.73
N GLN A 443 20.62 14.27 33.72
CA GLN A 443 19.71 14.95 34.62
C GLN A 443 18.28 14.46 34.36
N ASN A 444 17.70 13.78 35.35
CA ASN A 444 16.27 13.47 35.44
C ASN A 444 15.47 14.79 35.57
N ARG A 445 15.17 15.47 34.46
CA ARG A 445 14.11 16.49 34.45
C ARG A 445 12.76 15.80 34.33
N ILE A 446 11.92 16.02 35.34
CA ILE A 446 10.51 15.61 35.36
C ILE A 446 9.73 16.66 34.58
N ALA A 447 9.03 16.26 33.53
CA ALA A 447 8.17 17.17 32.75
C ALA A 447 6.86 17.47 33.53
N PRO A 448 6.44 18.75 33.64
CA PRO A 448 5.11 19.15 34.07
C PRO A 448 3.98 18.45 33.29
N ALA A 449 2.79 18.35 33.89
CA ALA A 449 1.62 17.69 33.28
C ALA A 449 1.16 18.35 31.95
N GLU A 450 1.27 19.68 31.83
CA GLU A 450 1.00 20.41 30.59
C GLU A 450 2.02 20.09 29.49
N ASP A 451 3.30 19.96 29.86
CA ASP A 451 4.36 19.56 28.93
C ASP A 451 4.19 18.11 28.45
N GLN A 452 3.66 17.22 29.29
CA GLN A 452 3.34 15.84 28.89
C GLN A 452 2.18 15.79 27.88
N ALA A 453 1.10 16.56 28.11
CA ALA A 453 -0.03 16.60 27.19
C ALA A 453 0.37 17.13 25.81
N SER A 454 1.18 18.20 25.77
CA SER A 454 1.74 18.73 24.51
C SER A 454 2.66 17.71 23.82
N ALA A 455 3.52 17.01 24.57
CA ALA A 455 4.40 15.98 24.00
C ALA A 455 3.60 14.79 23.41
N ILE A 456 2.48 14.41 24.02
CA ILE A 456 1.58 13.37 23.50
C ILE A 456 0.97 13.82 22.17
N GLU A 457 0.43 15.04 22.10
CA GLU A 457 -0.17 15.60 20.88
C GLU A 457 0.87 15.69 19.76
N ASP A 458 2.04 16.27 20.05
CA ASP A 458 3.14 16.44 19.10
C ASP A 458 3.68 15.09 18.59
N ALA A 459 3.78 14.07 19.47
CA ALA A 459 4.18 12.72 19.09
C ALA A 459 3.13 12.06 18.17
N GLN A 460 1.84 12.20 18.48
CA GLN A 460 0.77 11.65 17.65
C GLN A 460 0.72 12.29 16.27
N ASP A 461 0.81 13.62 16.20
CA ASP A 461 0.87 14.37 14.94
C ASP A 461 2.07 13.94 14.11
N SER A 462 3.22 13.74 14.75
CA SER A 462 4.45 13.32 14.07
C SER A 462 4.38 11.88 13.54
N LEU A 463 3.80 10.95 14.32
CA LEU A 463 3.54 9.58 13.88
C LEU A 463 2.51 9.53 12.73
N GLN A 464 1.56 10.47 12.70
CA GLN A 464 0.58 10.62 11.63
C GLN A 464 1.22 11.15 10.35
N VAL A 465 2.09 12.17 10.46
CA VAL A 465 2.83 12.72 9.32
C VAL A 465 3.72 11.66 8.66
N LEU A 466 4.38 10.80 9.45
CA LEU A 466 5.22 9.71 8.93
C LEU A 466 4.39 8.63 8.21
N PHE A 467 3.19 8.33 8.71
CA PHE A 467 2.24 7.45 8.04
C PHE A 467 1.72 8.07 6.73
N HIS A 468 1.40 9.36 6.74
CA HIS A 468 0.94 10.07 5.55
C HIS A 468 2.03 10.12 4.48
N SER A 469 3.30 10.36 4.87
CA SER A 469 4.42 10.37 3.94
C SER A 469 4.65 9.01 3.30
N GLU A 470 4.55 7.93 4.07
CA GLU A 470 4.62 6.56 3.55
C GLU A 470 3.56 6.29 2.49
N TYR A 471 2.29 6.63 2.78
CA TYR A 471 1.17 6.47 1.84
C TYR A 471 1.41 7.23 0.53
N VAL A 472 1.79 8.50 0.60
CA VAL A 472 2.00 9.33 -0.61
C VAL A 472 3.18 8.82 -1.43
N VAL A 473 4.31 8.50 -0.81
CA VAL A 473 5.49 7.97 -1.53
C VAL A 473 5.17 6.67 -2.27
N MET A 474 4.36 5.79 -1.67
CA MET A 474 3.93 4.55 -2.34
C MET A 474 2.99 4.80 -3.52
N ALA A 475 1.99 5.67 -3.36
CA ALA A 475 1.03 5.99 -4.42
C ALA A 475 1.74 6.61 -5.63
N GLU A 476 2.68 7.51 -5.39
CA GLU A 476 3.44 8.21 -6.42
C GLU A 476 4.46 7.30 -7.10
N PHE A 477 5.03 6.36 -6.34
CA PHE A 477 5.92 5.36 -6.89
C PHE A 477 5.24 4.49 -7.95
N ILE A 478 4.02 4.01 -7.68
CA ILE A 478 3.31 3.16 -8.64
C ILE A 478 2.82 3.95 -9.86
N GLU A 479 2.51 5.24 -9.71
CA GLU A 479 2.01 6.10 -10.78
C GLU A 479 3.05 6.33 -11.90
N PHE A 480 4.36 6.34 -11.61
CA PHE A 480 5.39 6.33 -12.66
C PHE A 480 5.91 4.92 -13.01
N ALA A 481 6.01 4.02 -12.03
CA ALA A 481 6.67 2.72 -12.24
C ALA A 481 5.82 1.74 -13.04
N ILE A 482 4.50 1.73 -12.84
CA ILE A 482 3.58 0.85 -13.57
C ILE A 482 3.53 1.21 -15.06
N PRO A 483 3.34 2.47 -15.48
CA PRO A 483 3.32 2.81 -16.90
C PRO A 483 4.62 2.48 -17.62
N LEU A 484 5.77 2.66 -16.95
CA LEU A 484 7.07 2.28 -17.47
C LEU A 484 7.18 0.77 -17.71
N LEU A 485 6.77 -0.04 -16.72
CA LEU A 485 6.76 -1.50 -16.86
C LEU A 485 5.73 -1.98 -17.88
N TYR A 486 4.59 -1.29 -17.99
CA TYR A 486 3.59 -1.56 -19.02
C TYR A 486 4.14 -1.27 -20.42
N ALA A 487 4.89 -0.18 -20.62
CA ALA A 487 5.55 0.13 -21.89
C ALA A 487 6.51 -0.99 -22.33
N VAL A 488 7.27 -1.54 -21.38
CA VAL A 488 8.15 -2.71 -21.61
C VAL A 488 7.32 -3.95 -21.96
N TYR A 489 6.28 -4.25 -21.17
CA TYR A 489 5.36 -5.37 -21.45
C TYR A 489 4.74 -5.27 -22.85
N LEU A 490 4.23 -4.09 -23.20
CA LEU A 490 3.59 -3.82 -24.48
C LEU A 490 4.58 -3.98 -25.65
N THR A 491 5.85 -3.60 -25.45
CA THR A 491 6.92 -3.84 -26.44
C THR A 491 7.13 -5.32 -26.68
N VAL A 492 7.23 -6.11 -25.60
CA VAL A 492 7.37 -7.57 -25.73
C VAL A 492 6.14 -8.16 -26.40
N LEU A 493 4.94 -7.78 -25.97
CA LEU A 493 3.69 -8.27 -26.54
C LEU A 493 3.59 -7.98 -28.04
N TYR A 494 3.95 -6.78 -28.50
CA TYR A 494 3.90 -6.38 -29.91
C TYR A 494 4.74 -7.29 -30.83
N HIS A 495 5.85 -7.84 -30.32
CA HIS A 495 6.71 -8.76 -31.06
C HIS A 495 6.34 -10.24 -30.92
N LEU A 496 5.36 -10.59 -30.08
CA LEU A 496 4.90 -11.96 -29.91
C LEU A 496 3.81 -12.33 -30.93
N PRO A 497 3.72 -13.61 -31.37
CA PRO A 497 2.63 -14.07 -32.23
C PRO A 497 1.23 -13.85 -31.64
N THR A 498 1.15 -13.79 -30.31
CA THR A 498 -0.08 -13.53 -29.55
C THR A 498 -0.67 -12.14 -29.81
N ALA A 499 0.12 -11.16 -30.26
CA ALA A 499 -0.32 -9.78 -30.51
C ALA A 499 -1.53 -9.67 -31.44
N VAL A 500 -1.69 -10.64 -32.35
CA VAL A 500 -2.77 -10.72 -33.34
C VAL A 500 -4.14 -10.92 -32.67
N TYR A 501 -4.18 -11.45 -31.45
CA TYR A 501 -5.42 -11.72 -30.72
C TYR A 501 -5.86 -10.59 -29.78
N TYR A 502 -5.09 -9.50 -29.71
CA TYR A 502 -5.44 -8.33 -28.90
C TYR A 502 -5.98 -7.23 -29.82
N PRO A 503 -7.22 -6.74 -29.62
CA PRO A 503 -7.83 -5.73 -30.49
C PRO A 503 -7.00 -4.46 -30.65
N HIS A 504 -6.28 -4.07 -29.59
CA HIS A 504 -5.48 -2.86 -29.55
C HIS A 504 -4.05 -3.03 -30.07
N THR A 505 -3.61 -4.24 -30.41
CA THR A 505 -2.30 -4.48 -31.05
C THR A 505 -2.40 -5.11 -32.42
N HIS A 506 -3.47 -5.86 -32.71
CA HIS A 506 -3.72 -6.51 -33.99
C HIS A 506 -3.69 -5.53 -35.18
N SER A 507 -4.21 -4.31 -35.00
CA SER A 507 -4.29 -3.29 -36.06
C SER A 507 -3.29 -2.15 -35.88
N LEU A 508 -2.32 -2.24 -34.97
CA LEU A 508 -1.34 -1.17 -34.76
C LEU A 508 -0.31 -1.15 -35.89
N THR A 509 -0.30 -0.07 -36.67
CA THR A 509 0.84 0.21 -37.55
C THR A 509 2.08 0.52 -36.71
N PRO A 510 3.31 0.31 -37.24
CA PRO A 510 4.54 0.67 -36.53
C PRO A 510 4.55 2.13 -36.03
N ASP A 511 4.00 3.07 -36.81
CA ASP A 511 3.90 4.48 -36.44
C ASP A 511 2.92 4.71 -35.29
N GLN A 512 1.76 4.04 -35.29
CA GLN A 512 0.79 4.13 -34.21
C GLN A 512 1.35 3.51 -32.91
N PHE A 513 2.08 2.41 -33.03
CA PHE A 513 2.76 1.80 -31.90
C PHE A 513 3.85 2.72 -31.32
N ALA A 514 4.68 3.34 -32.18
CA ALA A 514 5.68 4.30 -31.76
C ALA A 514 5.05 5.50 -31.02
N ASN A 515 3.94 6.03 -31.54
CA ASN A 515 3.20 7.11 -30.88
C ASN A 515 2.62 6.69 -29.52
N ALA A 516 2.06 5.48 -29.41
CA ALA A 516 1.58 4.94 -28.14
C ALA A 516 2.71 4.81 -27.11
N GLN A 517 3.88 4.31 -27.54
CA GLN A 517 5.06 4.22 -26.68
C GLN A 517 5.56 5.60 -26.23
N ILE A 518 5.62 6.57 -27.14
CA ILE A 518 5.99 7.96 -26.80
C ILE A 518 5.03 8.53 -25.75
N ASN A 519 3.72 8.35 -25.91
CA ASN A 519 2.74 8.84 -24.95
C ASN A 519 2.92 8.22 -23.56
N LEU A 520 3.17 6.90 -23.49
CA LEU A 520 3.42 6.19 -22.23
C LEU A 520 4.72 6.64 -21.55
N LEU A 521 5.78 6.85 -22.34
CA LEU A 521 7.07 7.34 -21.83
C LEU A 521 6.97 8.80 -21.38
N MET A 522 6.23 9.64 -22.10
CA MET A 522 5.94 11.02 -21.69
C MET A 522 5.19 11.07 -20.37
N TYR A 523 4.11 10.29 -20.21
CA TYR A 523 3.40 10.17 -18.94
C TYR A 523 4.33 9.71 -17.80
N SER A 524 5.07 8.63 -18.03
CA SER A 524 6.05 8.11 -17.05
C SER A 524 7.10 9.15 -16.66
N SER A 525 7.52 10.01 -17.59
CA SER A 525 8.53 11.05 -17.34
C SER A 525 7.99 12.20 -16.49
N VAL A 526 6.73 12.60 -16.69
CA VAL A 526 6.05 13.61 -15.88
C VAL A 526 5.90 13.10 -14.45
N GLU A 527 5.38 11.88 -14.29
CA GLU A 527 5.19 11.27 -12.97
C GLU A 527 6.54 10.98 -12.28
N LEU A 528 7.57 10.58 -13.01
CA LEU A 528 8.93 10.44 -12.45
C LEU A 528 9.47 11.77 -11.92
N THR A 529 9.21 12.87 -12.63
CA THR A 529 9.63 14.21 -12.21
C THR A 529 8.91 14.64 -10.93
N LEU A 530 7.61 14.36 -10.84
CA LEU A 530 6.80 14.61 -9.65
C LEU A 530 7.27 13.75 -8.47
N PHE A 531 7.49 12.46 -8.68
CA PHE A 531 8.03 11.55 -7.67
C PHE A 531 9.42 11.98 -7.18
N ALA A 532 10.30 12.42 -8.08
CA ALA A 532 11.62 12.95 -7.72
C ALA A 532 11.51 14.25 -6.91
N GLY A 533 10.60 15.16 -7.31
CA GLY A 533 10.30 16.39 -6.59
C GLY A 533 9.77 16.13 -5.18
N LEU A 534 8.83 15.19 -5.03
CA LEU A 534 8.33 14.71 -3.74
C LEU A 534 9.46 14.15 -2.87
N ASN A 535 10.29 13.26 -3.42
CA ASN A 535 11.39 12.68 -2.68
C ASN A 535 12.39 13.74 -2.19
N LEU A 536 12.68 14.74 -3.01
CA LEU A 536 13.54 15.86 -2.64
C LEU A 536 12.93 16.72 -1.53
N LEU A 537 11.64 17.06 -1.64
CA LEU A 537 10.92 17.85 -0.65
C LEU A 537 10.89 17.12 0.70
N LEU A 538 10.45 15.87 0.72
CA LEU A 538 10.37 15.07 1.94
C LEU A 538 11.75 14.82 2.55
N LYS A 539 12.81 14.63 1.73
CA LYS A 539 14.19 14.52 2.24
C LYS A 539 14.65 15.79 2.94
N ARG A 540 14.27 16.97 2.42
CA ARG A 540 14.55 18.26 3.08
C ARG A 540 13.74 18.44 4.36
N THR A 541 12.51 17.93 4.40
CA THR A 541 11.61 18.04 5.56
C THR A 541 11.98 17.10 6.70
N PHE A 542 12.32 15.83 6.40
CA PHE A 542 12.54 14.79 7.41
C PHE A 542 14.01 14.46 7.69
N GLY A 543 14.92 14.83 6.79
CA GLY A 543 16.35 14.53 6.93
C GLY A 543 16.80 13.13 6.47
N PHE A 544 15.87 12.23 6.14
CA PHE A 544 16.15 10.91 5.54
C PHE A 544 15.59 10.80 4.12
N SER A 545 16.08 9.84 3.32
CA SER A 545 15.56 9.62 1.96
C SER A 545 14.25 8.82 2.00
N PRO A 546 13.14 9.30 1.40
CA PRO A 546 11.85 8.59 1.42
C PRO A 546 11.88 7.25 0.67
N LEU A 547 12.85 7.03 -0.21
CA LEU A 547 13.10 5.71 -0.81
C LEU A 547 13.33 4.62 0.25
N TYR A 548 13.87 4.98 1.43
CA TYR A 548 13.98 4.02 2.53
C TYR A 548 12.62 3.67 3.12
N GLN A 549 11.67 4.61 3.22
CA GLN A 549 10.30 4.29 3.64
C GLN A 549 9.64 3.35 2.63
N LEU A 550 9.79 3.67 1.34
CA LEU A 550 9.26 2.84 0.27
C LEU A 550 9.83 1.42 0.34
N ALA A 551 11.16 1.27 0.33
CA ALA A 551 11.81 -0.04 0.39
C ALA A 551 11.47 -0.80 1.67
N PHE A 552 11.38 -0.11 2.82
CA PHE A 552 10.96 -0.71 4.08
C PHE A 552 9.57 -1.35 3.96
N VAL A 553 8.61 -0.65 3.35
CA VAL A 553 7.27 -1.19 3.12
C VAL A 553 7.29 -2.37 2.15
N LEU A 554 7.99 -2.22 1.02
CA LEU A 554 8.06 -3.24 -0.03
C LEU A 554 8.71 -4.54 0.47
N GLU A 555 9.74 -4.45 1.32
CA GLU A 555 10.36 -5.65 1.94
C GLU A 555 9.49 -6.24 3.05
N THR A 556 8.92 -5.41 3.93
CA THR A 556 8.19 -5.93 5.12
C THR A 556 6.84 -6.55 4.78
N GLN A 557 6.23 -6.16 3.66
CA GLN A 557 4.88 -6.57 3.26
C GLN A 557 4.88 -7.27 1.89
N VAL A 558 5.98 -7.96 1.54
CA VAL A 558 6.19 -8.56 0.22
C VAL A 558 5.06 -9.51 -0.21
N ALA A 559 4.54 -10.33 0.71
CA ALA A 559 3.50 -11.31 0.39
C ALA A 559 2.18 -10.62 0.00
N THR A 560 1.75 -9.64 0.79
CA THR A 560 0.57 -8.82 0.52
C THR A 560 0.74 -8.03 -0.78
N LEU A 561 1.91 -7.42 -0.97
CA LEU A 561 2.26 -6.66 -2.18
C LEU A 561 2.16 -7.53 -3.43
N GLN A 562 2.89 -8.66 -3.47
CA GLN A 562 2.90 -9.54 -4.63
C GLN A 562 1.50 -10.07 -4.92
N GLY A 563 0.71 -10.41 -3.90
CA GLY A 563 -0.66 -10.87 -4.10
C GLY A 563 -1.54 -9.87 -4.85
N HIS A 564 -1.43 -8.58 -4.54
CA HIS A 564 -2.15 -7.53 -5.26
C HIS A 564 -1.63 -7.31 -6.68
N LEU A 565 -0.30 -7.33 -6.85
CA LEU A 565 0.31 -7.16 -8.17
C LEU A 565 -0.04 -8.31 -9.11
N PHE A 566 0.03 -9.56 -8.64
CA PHE A 566 -0.39 -10.73 -9.41
C PHE A 566 -1.87 -10.67 -9.77
N LEU A 567 -2.74 -10.25 -8.85
CA LEU A 567 -4.15 -10.01 -9.13
C LEU A 567 -4.32 -9.04 -10.30
N TRP A 568 -3.83 -7.81 -10.18
CA TRP A 568 -4.15 -6.79 -11.18
C TRP A 568 -3.46 -6.99 -12.51
N ILE A 569 -2.19 -7.38 -12.50
CA ILE A 569 -1.42 -7.55 -13.74
C ILE A 569 -1.95 -8.76 -14.53
N SER A 570 -2.25 -9.87 -13.85
CA SER A 570 -2.78 -11.08 -14.53
C SER A 570 -4.25 -10.93 -14.95
N VAL A 571 -4.97 -9.98 -14.35
CA VAL A 571 -6.36 -9.64 -14.71
C VAL A 571 -6.42 -8.65 -15.85
N ILE A 572 -5.77 -7.50 -15.72
CA ILE A 572 -5.95 -6.35 -16.60
C ILE A 572 -5.24 -6.57 -17.94
N LEU A 573 -4.01 -7.08 -17.95
CA LEU A 573 -3.25 -7.18 -19.20
C LEU A 573 -3.93 -8.12 -20.21
N PRO A 574 -4.41 -9.32 -19.81
CA PRO A 574 -5.09 -10.22 -20.74
C PRO A 574 -6.56 -9.89 -20.96
N MET A 575 -7.14 -8.90 -20.26
CA MET A 575 -8.59 -8.69 -20.24
C MET A 575 -9.18 -8.44 -21.63
N THR A 576 -8.43 -7.78 -22.52
CA THR A 576 -8.88 -7.39 -23.87
C THR A 576 -8.68 -8.49 -24.92
N LEU A 577 -8.05 -9.61 -24.56
CA LEU A 577 -7.83 -10.74 -25.46
C LEU A 577 -9.16 -11.26 -26.03
N VAL A 578 -9.24 -11.49 -27.35
CA VAL A 578 -10.48 -11.92 -28.02
C VAL A 578 -11.01 -13.26 -27.50
N HIS A 579 -10.14 -14.14 -27.00
CA HIS A 579 -10.52 -15.41 -26.36
C HIS A 579 -11.35 -15.23 -25.08
N ASN A 580 -11.33 -14.04 -24.49
CA ASN A 580 -12.21 -13.66 -23.37
C ASN A 580 -13.59 -13.14 -23.84
N GLY A 581 -13.88 -13.22 -25.14
CA GLY A 581 -15.16 -12.84 -25.75
C GLY A 581 -15.46 -11.35 -25.62
N VAL A 582 -14.41 -10.54 -25.73
CA VAL A 582 -14.49 -9.08 -25.79
C VAL A 582 -14.64 -8.68 -27.26
N ASP A 583 -15.87 -8.68 -27.78
CA ASP A 583 -16.18 -7.98 -29.03
C ASP A 583 -16.62 -6.55 -28.71
N LEU A 584 -15.66 -5.61 -28.72
CA LEU A 584 -15.92 -4.19 -28.48
C LEU A 584 -16.76 -3.52 -29.58
N LYS A 585 -17.00 -4.19 -30.71
CA LYS A 585 -17.77 -3.63 -31.84
C LYS A 585 -19.24 -4.07 -31.85
N THR A 586 -19.61 -5.11 -31.10
CA THR A 586 -20.99 -5.65 -31.11
C THR A 586 -21.54 -6.02 -29.72
N PRO A 587 -21.32 -5.27 -28.63
CA PRO A 587 -21.73 -5.72 -27.31
C PRO A 587 -23.26 -5.86 -27.10
N PHE A 588 -24.10 -5.30 -28.00
CA PHE A 588 -25.57 -5.26 -27.83
C PHE A 588 -26.36 -5.35 -29.16
N LYS A 589 -25.98 -6.22 -30.09
CA LYS A 589 -26.85 -6.54 -31.25
C LYS A 589 -27.60 -7.85 -31.07
#